data_AF-A0A7X8FFX2-F1
#
_entry.id   AF-A0A7X8FFX2-F1
#
_cell.length_a   1.000
_cell.length_b   1.000
_cell.length_c   1.000
_cell.angle_alpha   90.00
_cell.angle_beta   90.00
_cell.angle_gamma   90.00
#
_symmetry.space_group_name_H-M   'P 1'
#
loop_
_entity.id
_entity.type
_entity.pdbx_description
1 polymer ?
#
loop_
_entity_poly.entity_id
_entity_poly.type
_entity_poly.pdbx_seq_one_letter_code
_entity_poly.pdbx_strand_id
1 'polypeptide(L)'
;MLIPGLVVGIVVFIYVRWFCEKEKAPLTKPWLISIIPVTIIVLGLIINQYGYSLIGLRYGFLASLLIAVTYIDLKLKIIPNQVIIVGFLAGIIFALNQPRYYLAGAITGFIFLLLIYLLSRGGIGEGDLKLALVIGLFLGYPLVAVSLILTYLIGGVFFAGLLLLKKIKIKQEVAFGPYMALGAVIAMIHGINIMKWYFGFVL
;
A
#
# COMPACT_ATOMS: atom_id res chain seq x y z
N MET A 1 3.05 6.53 21.62
CA MET A 1 3.02 5.51 20.55
C MET A 1 1.65 4.86 20.42
N LEU A 2 1.09 4.30 21.51
CA LEU A 2 -0.23 3.65 21.52
C LEU A 2 -1.41 4.59 21.19
N ILE A 3 -1.41 5.83 21.70
CA ILE A 3 -2.56 6.74 21.59
C ILE A 3 -2.83 7.16 20.12
N PRO A 4 -1.85 7.64 19.34
CA PRO A 4 -2.09 7.97 17.92
C PRO A 4 -2.49 6.75 17.09
N GLY A 5 -1.86 5.60 17.33
CA GLY A 5 -2.15 4.36 16.63
C GLY A 5 -3.58 3.86 16.87
N LEU A 6 -4.07 3.98 18.11
CA LEU A 6 -5.42 3.59 18.48
C LEU A 6 -6.47 4.49 17.81
N VAL A 7 -6.29 5.80 17.86
CA VAL A 7 -7.23 6.76 17.25
C VAL A 7 -7.31 6.53 15.74
N VAL A 8 -6.17 6.43 15.06
CA VAL A 8 -6.14 6.16 13.61
C VAL A 8 -6.75 4.79 13.31
N GLY A 9 -6.44 3.77 14.11
CA GLY A 9 -7.01 2.43 13.97
C GLY A 9 -8.54 2.41 14.08
N ILE A 10 -9.12 3.19 15.00
CA ILE A 10 -10.57 3.35 15.13
C ILE A 10 -11.16 4.05 13.91
N VAL A 11 -10.52 5.10 13.40
CA VAL A 11 -10.99 5.81 12.20
C VAL A 11 -10.97 4.89 10.97
N VAL A 12 -9.88 4.14 10.77
CA VAL A 12 -9.77 3.15 9.68
C VAL A 12 -10.82 2.05 9.85
N PHE A 13 -11.02 1.55 11.08
CA PHE A 13 -12.05 0.56 11.39
C PHE A 13 -13.46 1.04 11.00
N ILE A 14 -13.83 2.26 11.42
CA ILE A 14 -15.14 2.85 11.13
C ILE A 14 -15.31 3.01 9.61
N TYR A 15 -14.28 3.50 8.93
CA TYR A 15 -14.31 3.70 7.48
C TYR A 15 -14.48 2.39 6.71
N VAL A 16 -13.66 1.37 7.02
CA VAL A 16 -13.73 0.06 6.36
C VAL A 16 -15.08 -0.60 6.60
N ARG A 17 -15.58 -0.54 7.85
CA ARG A 17 -16.90 -1.07 8.20
C ARG A 17 -18.00 -0.39 7.37
N TRP A 18 -18.03 0.95 7.37
CA TRP A 18 -19.01 1.73 6.62
C TRP A 18 -18.98 1.40 5.13
N PHE A 19 -17.78 1.33 4.53
CA PHE A 19 -17.63 1.04 3.10
C PHE A 19 -18.12 -0.37 2.76
N CYS A 20 -17.72 -1.37 3.55
CA CYS A 20 -18.17 -2.74 3.35
C CYS A 20 -19.68 -2.93 3.56
N GLU A 21 -20.29 -2.24 4.52
CA GLU A 21 -21.75 -2.25 4.71
C GLU A 21 -22.48 -1.63 3.51
N LYS A 22 -21.96 -0.52 2.97
CA LYS A 22 -22.49 0.12 1.75
C LYS A 22 -22.46 -0.81 0.54
N GLU A 23 -21.37 -1.56 0.36
CA GLU A 23 -21.21 -2.53 -0.73
C GLU A 23 -21.79 -3.93 -0.40
N LYS A 24 -22.55 -4.07 0.71
CA LYS A 24 -23.19 -5.32 1.15
C LYS A 24 -22.23 -6.51 1.30
N ALA A 25 -20.98 -6.25 1.68
CA ALA A 25 -19.95 -7.27 1.85
C ALA A 25 -20.17 -8.11 3.12
N PRO A 26 -19.89 -9.44 3.10
CA PRO A 26 -19.97 -10.27 4.30
C PRO A 26 -18.82 -9.94 5.28
N LEU A 27 -19.18 -9.30 6.39
CA LEU A 27 -18.27 -8.87 7.45
C LEU A 27 -18.22 -9.88 8.60
N THR A 28 -17.01 -10.35 8.93
CA THR A 28 -16.77 -11.13 10.14
C THR A 28 -16.17 -10.23 11.22
N LYS A 29 -16.74 -10.26 12.44
CA LYS A 29 -16.29 -9.39 13.55
C LYS A 29 -14.79 -9.51 13.87
N PRO A 30 -14.18 -10.72 13.93
CA PRO A 30 -12.74 -10.84 14.20
C PRO A 30 -11.87 -10.17 13.13
N TRP A 31 -12.32 -10.21 11.88
CA TRP A 31 -11.61 -9.61 10.76
C TRP A 31 -11.58 -8.08 10.88
N LEU A 32 -12.72 -7.44 11.13
CA LEU A 32 -12.76 -5.98 11.35
C LEU A 32 -11.92 -5.56 12.57
N ILE A 33 -12.04 -6.28 13.69
CA ILE A 33 -11.33 -5.92 14.94
C ILE A 33 -9.80 -5.96 14.77
N SER A 34 -9.29 -6.83 13.87
CA SER A 34 -7.84 -6.92 13.61
C SER A 34 -7.22 -5.65 13.02
N ILE A 35 -8.02 -4.73 12.47
CA ILE A 35 -7.54 -3.44 11.91
C ILE A 35 -6.80 -2.61 12.97
N ILE A 36 -7.31 -2.58 14.20
CA ILE A 36 -6.77 -1.75 15.27
C ILE A 36 -5.34 -2.17 15.67
N PRO A 37 -5.06 -3.44 16.05
CA PRO A 37 -3.71 -3.84 16.40
C PRO A 37 -2.74 -3.74 15.23
N VAL A 38 -3.18 -4.05 13.99
CA VAL A 38 -2.33 -3.87 12.79
C VAL A 38 -1.94 -2.41 12.62
N THR A 39 -2.90 -1.49 12.78
CA THR A 39 -2.64 -0.03 12.68
C THR A 39 -1.70 0.45 13.78
N ILE A 40 -1.88 -0.01 15.02
CA ILE A 40 -1.00 0.34 16.14
C ILE A 40 0.43 -0.14 15.87
N ILE A 41 0.61 -1.36 15.37
CA ILE A 41 1.92 -1.93 15.07
C ILE A 41 2.60 -1.14 13.94
N VAL A 42 1.93 -0.97 12.81
CA VAL A 42 2.53 -0.30 11.63
C VAL A 42 2.85 1.16 11.92
N LEU A 43 1.92 1.92 12.50
CA LEU A 43 2.19 3.31 12.88
C LEU A 43 3.23 3.42 13.98
N GLY A 44 3.25 2.45 14.90
CA GLY A 44 4.31 2.30 15.88
C GLY A 44 5.67 2.24 15.20
N LEU A 45 5.89 1.29 14.28
CA LEU A 45 7.16 1.15 13.58
C LEU A 45 7.59 2.45 12.87
N ILE A 46 6.66 3.13 12.21
CA ILE A 46 6.92 4.40 11.51
C ILE A 46 7.33 5.50 12.49
N ILE A 47 6.58 5.67 13.60
CA ILE A 47 6.88 6.70 14.61
C ILE A 47 8.20 6.39 15.32
N ASN A 48 8.53 5.11 15.56
CA ASN A 48 9.80 4.74 16.16
C ASN A 48 11.00 5.15 15.31
N GLN A 49 10.86 5.06 13.98
CA GLN A 49 11.95 5.36 13.05
C GLN A 49 12.04 6.84 12.68
N TYR A 50 10.89 7.49 12.47
CA TYR A 50 10.83 8.85 11.92
C TYR A 50 10.34 9.91 12.92
N GLY A 51 9.89 9.49 14.11
CA GLY A 51 9.27 10.37 15.09
C GLY A 51 7.98 11.03 14.56
N TYR A 52 7.63 12.18 15.14
CA TYR A 52 6.54 13.04 14.68
C TYR A 52 7.01 14.06 13.62
N SER A 53 8.05 13.72 12.85
CA SER A 53 8.53 14.56 11.75
C SER A 53 7.52 14.59 10.59
N LEU A 54 7.71 15.52 9.65
CA LEU A 54 6.91 15.58 8.41
C LEU A 54 6.95 14.26 7.61
N ILE A 55 8.10 13.57 7.63
CA ILE A 55 8.27 12.26 6.99
C ILE A 55 7.44 11.20 7.72
N GLY A 56 7.48 11.19 9.05
CA GLY A 56 6.68 10.28 9.88
C GLY A 56 5.17 10.49 9.69
N LEU A 57 4.72 11.75 9.62
CA LEU A 57 3.31 12.08 9.33
C LEU A 57 2.89 11.63 7.93
N ARG A 58 3.73 11.88 6.91
CA ARG A 58 3.47 11.44 5.53
C ARG A 58 3.33 9.93 5.44
N TYR A 59 4.28 9.17 5.99
CA TYR A 59 4.25 7.71 5.96
C TYR A 59 3.15 7.14 6.85
N GLY A 60 2.86 7.74 8.00
CA GLY A 60 1.73 7.34 8.84
C GLY A 60 0.40 7.51 8.11
N PHE A 61 0.22 8.61 7.37
CA PHE A 61 -0.96 8.83 6.55
C PHE A 61 -1.07 7.83 5.39
N LEU A 62 0.02 7.58 4.65
CA LEU A 62 -0.01 6.55 3.60
C LEU A 62 -0.34 5.17 4.19
N ALA A 63 0.28 4.80 5.31
CA ALA A 63 0.07 3.51 5.95
C ALA A 63 -1.39 3.31 6.38
N SER A 64 -2.06 4.34 6.91
CA SER A 64 -3.48 4.21 7.29
C SER A 64 -4.39 3.99 6.08
N LEU A 65 -4.12 4.67 4.96
CA LEU A 65 -4.84 4.42 3.70
C LEU A 65 -4.57 3.01 3.17
N LEU A 66 -3.32 2.55 3.18
CA LEU A 66 -2.94 1.23 2.71
C LEU A 66 -3.57 0.11 3.55
N ILE A 67 -3.69 0.30 4.87
CA ILE A 67 -4.41 -0.63 5.74
C ILE A 67 -5.89 -0.65 5.32
N ALA A 68 -6.54 0.50 5.17
CA ALA A 68 -7.94 0.54 4.72
C ALA A 68 -8.14 -0.20 3.39
N VAL A 69 -7.27 0.07 2.40
CA VAL A 69 -7.29 -0.59 1.09
C VAL A 69 -7.06 -2.09 1.21
N THR A 70 -6.09 -2.53 2.01
CA THR A 70 -5.80 -3.96 2.20
C THR A 70 -7.03 -4.72 2.67
N TYR A 71 -7.74 -4.18 3.67
CA TYR A 71 -8.94 -4.82 4.19
C TYR A 71 -10.07 -4.81 3.14
N ILE A 72 -10.31 -3.68 2.49
CA ILE A 72 -11.38 -3.60 1.48
C ILE A 72 -11.08 -4.55 0.29
N ASP A 73 -9.83 -4.58 -0.19
CA ASP A 73 -9.40 -5.39 -1.33
C ASP A 73 -9.46 -6.90 -1.02
N LEU A 74 -9.09 -7.33 0.19
CA LEU A 74 -9.21 -8.74 0.59
C LEU A 74 -10.67 -9.26 0.59
N LYS A 75 -11.65 -8.37 0.77
CA LYS A 75 -13.07 -8.74 0.83
C LYS A 75 -13.79 -8.54 -0.48
N LEU A 76 -13.56 -7.41 -1.14
CA LEU A 76 -14.31 -6.97 -2.29
C LEU A 76 -13.50 -6.96 -3.58
N LYS A 77 -12.17 -7.10 -3.52
CA LYS A 77 -11.25 -7.00 -4.67
C LYS A 77 -11.38 -5.69 -5.44
N ILE A 78 -11.75 -4.62 -4.74
CA ILE A 78 -11.88 -3.27 -5.29
C ILE A 78 -11.10 -2.30 -4.42
N ILE A 79 -10.56 -1.27 -5.06
CA ILE A 79 -9.90 -0.15 -4.38
C ILE A 79 -10.84 1.05 -4.46
N PRO A 80 -11.34 1.58 -3.33
CA PRO A 80 -12.29 2.69 -3.33
C PRO A 80 -11.69 3.96 -3.95
N ASN A 81 -12.41 4.56 -4.90
CA ASN A 81 -12.00 5.84 -5.50
C ASN A 81 -11.88 6.95 -4.45
N GLN A 82 -12.65 6.92 -3.35
CA GLN A 82 -12.55 7.91 -2.28
C GLN A 82 -11.17 7.86 -1.60
N VAL A 83 -10.64 6.66 -1.34
CA VAL A 83 -9.31 6.49 -0.75
C VAL A 83 -8.23 6.98 -1.71
N ILE A 84 -8.37 6.67 -3.01
CA ILE A 84 -7.45 7.13 -4.05
C ILE A 84 -7.44 8.67 -4.12
N ILE A 85 -8.61 9.32 -4.16
CA ILE A 85 -8.70 10.79 -4.26
C ILE A 85 -8.09 11.44 -3.02
N VAL A 86 -8.44 10.96 -1.81
CA VAL A 86 -7.89 11.48 -0.56
C VAL A 86 -6.37 11.29 -0.51
N GLY A 87 -5.89 10.11 -0.91
CA GLY A 87 -4.47 9.82 -1.02
C GLY A 87 -3.77 10.72 -2.02
N PHE A 88 -4.32 10.90 -3.22
CA PHE A 88 -3.74 11.75 -4.26
C PHE A 88 -3.62 13.21 -3.82
N LEU A 89 -4.68 13.79 -3.25
CA LEU A 89 -4.66 15.17 -2.76
C LEU A 89 -3.65 15.36 -1.63
N ALA A 90 -3.64 14.47 -0.64
CA ALA A 90 -2.65 14.51 0.43
C ALA A 90 -1.23 14.32 -0.11
N GLY A 91 -1.04 13.42 -1.07
CA GLY A 91 0.23 13.18 -1.74
C GLY A 91 0.76 14.42 -2.45
N ILE A 92 -0.09 15.17 -3.16
CA ILE A 92 0.29 16.47 -3.76
C ILE A 92 0.71 17.47 -2.70
N ILE A 93 -0.05 17.60 -1.60
CA ILE A 93 0.27 18.52 -0.51
C ILE A 93 1.64 18.20 0.09
N PHE A 94 1.91 16.93 0.39
CA PHE A 94 3.23 16.49 0.88
C PHE A 94 4.33 16.64 -0.17
N ALA A 95 3.99 16.55 -1.46
CA ALA A 95 4.94 16.70 -2.55
C ALA A 95 5.45 18.14 -2.72
N LEU A 96 4.71 19.16 -2.24
CA LEU A 96 5.09 20.57 -2.40
C LEU A 96 6.50 20.91 -1.87
N ASN A 97 6.99 20.16 -0.88
CA ASN A 97 8.32 20.39 -0.34
C ASN A 97 9.44 19.95 -1.31
N GLN A 98 9.22 18.88 -2.11
CA GLN A 98 10.18 18.43 -3.12
C GLN A 98 9.44 17.86 -4.35
N PRO A 99 8.80 18.72 -5.16
CA PRO A 99 7.83 18.27 -6.16
C PRO A 99 8.45 17.35 -7.21
N ARG A 100 9.68 17.64 -7.65
CA ARG A 100 10.39 16.80 -8.64
C ARG A 100 10.57 15.35 -8.16
N TYR A 101 10.96 15.17 -6.89
CA TYR A 101 11.23 13.85 -6.31
C TYR A 101 9.96 12.99 -6.20
N TYR A 102 8.86 13.59 -5.72
CA TYR A 102 7.59 12.87 -5.52
C TYR A 102 6.80 12.69 -6.81
N LEU A 103 6.79 13.67 -7.71
CA LEU A 103 6.17 13.53 -9.03
C LEU A 103 6.90 12.49 -9.87
N ALA A 104 8.24 12.46 -9.84
CA ALA A 104 9.00 11.39 -10.48
C ALA A 104 8.60 10.01 -9.93
N GLY A 105 8.41 9.89 -8.62
CA GLY A 105 7.92 8.66 -7.99
C GLY A 105 6.53 8.26 -8.48
N ALA A 106 5.58 9.20 -8.51
CA ALA A 106 4.22 8.97 -8.98
C ALA A 106 4.17 8.52 -10.44
N ILE A 107 4.90 9.23 -11.31
CA ILE A 107 5.00 8.92 -12.74
C ILE A 107 5.64 7.54 -12.93
N THR A 108 6.75 7.26 -12.24
CA THR A 108 7.44 5.96 -12.33
C THR A 108 6.50 4.82 -11.92
N GLY A 109 5.81 4.97 -10.78
CA GLY A 109 4.93 3.93 -10.28
C GLY A 109 3.72 3.70 -11.19
N PHE A 110 3.12 4.78 -11.68
CA PHE A 110 1.99 4.69 -12.61
C PHE A 110 2.39 4.08 -13.95
N ILE A 111 3.47 4.55 -14.59
CA ILE A 111 3.93 4.04 -15.88
C ILE A 111 4.30 2.56 -15.76
N PHE A 112 4.98 2.16 -14.68
CA PHE A 112 5.38 0.76 -14.49
C PHE A 112 4.16 -0.16 -14.45
N LEU A 113 3.16 0.14 -13.62
CA LEU A 113 1.94 -0.68 -13.59
C LEU A 113 1.10 -0.54 -14.86
N LEU A 114 1.10 0.63 -15.52
CA LEU A 114 0.41 0.82 -16.79
C LEU A 114 0.95 -0.10 -17.88
N LEU A 115 2.28 -0.24 -17.98
CA LEU A 115 2.91 -1.17 -18.92
C LEU A 115 2.46 -2.61 -18.65
N ILE A 116 2.45 -3.04 -17.38
CA ILE A 116 2.03 -4.39 -17.02
C ILE A 116 0.52 -4.57 -17.26
N TYR A 117 -0.30 -3.58 -16.97
CA TYR A 117 -1.73 -3.59 -17.24
C TYR A 117 -2.01 -3.82 -18.74
N LEU A 118 -1.35 -3.07 -19.61
CA LEU A 118 -1.48 -3.20 -21.07
C LEU A 118 -1.00 -4.57 -21.58
N LEU A 119 0.09 -5.10 -21.01
CA LEU A 119 0.66 -6.40 -21.41
C LEU A 119 -0.15 -7.60 -20.86
N SER A 120 -0.74 -7.45 -19.68
CA SER A 120 -1.41 -8.54 -18.96
C SER A 120 -2.81 -8.90 -19.48
N ARG A 121 -3.34 -8.14 -20.45
CA ARG A 121 -4.69 -8.34 -21.04
C ARG A 121 -5.79 -8.49 -19.97
N GLY A 122 -5.76 -7.63 -18.95
CA GLY A 122 -6.74 -7.64 -17.84
C GLY A 122 -6.29 -8.41 -16.60
N GLY A 123 -5.01 -8.71 -16.45
CA GLY A 123 -4.46 -9.36 -15.24
C GLY A 123 -4.27 -8.43 -14.04
N ILE A 124 -4.33 -7.11 -14.22
CA ILE A 124 -4.20 -6.09 -13.18
C ILE A 124 -5.47 -5.22 -13.17
N GLY A 125 -5.96 -4.85 -11.98
CA GLY A 125 -7.13 -4.00 -11.85
C GLY A 125 -6.81 -2.52 -12.00
N GLU A 126 -7.72 -1.73 -12.57
CA GLU A 126 -7.53 -0.27 -12.72
C GLU A 126 -7.28 0.46 -11.40
N GLY A 127 -7.82 -0.06 -10.30
CA GLY A 127 -7.57 0.44 -8.95
C GLY A 127 -6.09 0.38 -8.56
N ASP A 128 -5.38 -0.68 -8.99
CA ASP A 128 -3.97 -0.90 -8.65
C ASP A 128 -3.08 0.15 -9.32
N LEU A 129 -3.39 0.52 -10.58
CA LEU A 129 -2.68 1.59 -11.30
C LEU A 129 -2.76 2.92 -10.53
N LYS A 130 -3.97 3.27 -10.09
CA LYS A 130 -4.21 4.50 -9.33
C LYS A 130 -3.54 4.44 -7.95
N LEU A 131 -3.53 3.27 -7.32
CA LEU A 131 -2.85 3.08 -6.04
C LEU A 131 -1.33 3.22 -6.17
N ALA A 132 -0.71 2.69 -7.23
CA ALA A 132 0.73 2.86 -7.48
C ALA A 132 1.11 4.33 -7.69
N LEU A 133 0.25 5.10 -8.36
CA LEU A 133 0.42 6.55 -8.49
C LEU A 133 0.46 7.20 -7.10
N VAL A 134 -0.53 6.89 -6.24
CA VAL A 134 -0.59 7.43 -4.87
C VAL A 134 0.63 6.99 -4.07
N ILE A 135 1.01 5.72 -4.06
CA ILE A 135 2.20 5.23 -3.37
C ILE A 135 3.46 5.99 -3.84
N GLY A 136 3.58 6.21 -5.16
CA GLY A 136 4.67 6.97 -5.75
C GLY A 136 4.74 8.43 -5.29
N LEU A 137 3.60 9.11 -5.10
CA LEU A 137 3.56 10.48 -4.56
C LEU A 137 4.08 10.58 -3.12
N PHE A 138 3.98 9.51 -2.33
CA PHE A 138 4.41 9.52 -0.94
C PHE A 138 5.84 9.01 -0.77
N LEU A 139 6.24 7.98 -1.51
CA LEU A 139 7.60 7.41 -1.44
C LEU A 139 8.61 8.24 -2.24
N GLY A 140 8.19 8.77 -3.39
CA GLY A 140 9.05 9.38 -4.40
C GLY A 140 10.00 8.38 -5.07
N TYR A 141 10.80 8.89 -6.01
CA TYR A 141 11.80 8.10 -6.73
C TYR A 141 13.18 8.23 -6.06
N PRO A 142 13.90 7.14 -5.74
CA PRO A 142 13.73 5.77 -6.25
C PRO A 142 12.92 4.79 -5.37
N LEU A 143 12.46 5.21 -4.19
CA LEU A 143 11.80 4.31 -3.23
C LEU A 143 10.55 3.60 -3.77
N VAL A 144 9.80 4.25 -4.68
CA VAL A 144 8.65 3.62 -5.35
C VAL A 144 9.04 2.36 -6.14
N ALA A 145 10.22 2.35 -6.77
CA ALA A 145 10.68 1.19 -7.53
C ALA A 145 10.96 0.00 -6.60
N VAL A 146 11.61 0.27 -5.46
CA VAL A 146 11.83 -0.73 -4.42
C VAL A 146 10.50 -1.30 -3.93
N SER A 147 9.52 -0.44 -3.66
CA SER A 147 8.17 -0.87 -3.26
C SER A 147 7.54 -1.80 -4.27
N LEU A 148 7.57 -1.45 -5.56
CA LEU A 148 6.95 -2.24 -6.61
C LEU A 148 7.65 -3.59 -6.79
N ILE A 149 8.99 -3.61 -6.78
CA ILE A 149 9.76 -4.85 -6.83
C ILE A 149 9.37 -5.77 -5.66
N LEU A 150 9.32 -5.22 -4.44
CA LEU A 150 8.90 -5.98 -3.26
C LEU A 150 7.46 -6.49 -3.39
N THR A 151 6.54 -5.69 -3.91
CA THR A 151 5.16 -6.11 -4.19
C THR A 151 5.12 -7.34 -5.09
N TYR A 152 5.84 -7.33 -6.21
CA TYR A 152 5.85 -8.46 -7.13
C TYR A 152 6.57 -9.69 -6.56
N LEU A 153 7.65 -9.50 -5.78
CA LEU A 153 8.34 -10.61 -5.11
C LEU A 153 7.44 -11.27 -4.07
N ILE A 154 6.86 -10.48 -3.15
CA ILE A 154 6.02 -11.01 -2.06
C ILE A 154 4.74 -11.63 -2.63
N GLY A 155 4.07 -10.92 -3.54
CA GLY A 155 2.85 -11.42 -4.20
C GLY A 155 3.13 -12.67 -5.03
N GLY A 156 4.20 -12.67 -5.81
CA GLY A 156 4.61 -13.81 -6.63
C GLY A 156 4.90 -15.06 -5.81
N VAL A 157 5.67 -14.94 -4.72
CA VAL A 157 5.96 -16.07 -3.81
C VAL A 157 4.67 -16.59 -3.18
N PHE A 158 3.78 -15.70 -2.73
CA PHE A 158 2.53 -16.10 -2.09
C PHE A 158 1.57 -16.79 -3.07
N PHE A 159 1.40 -16.24 -4.28
CA PHE A 159 0.54 -16.83 -5.31
C PHE A 159 1.10 -18.15 -5.83
N ALA A 160 2.42 -18.25 -6.03
CA ALA A 160 3.07 -19.50 -6.39
C ALA A 160 2.85 -20.57 -5.30
N GLY A 161 3.01 -20.22 -4.03
CA GLY A 161 2.75 -21.12 -2.91
C GLY A 161 1.29 -21.59 -2.87
N LEU A 162 0.33 -20.68 -3.04
CA LEU A 162 -1.10 -21.04 -3.10
C LEU A 162 -1.43 -21.94 -4.30
N LEU A 163 -0.79 -21.73 -5.44
CA LEU A 163 -0.93 -22.56 -6.63
C LEU A 163 -0.40 -23.97 -6.39
N LEU A 164 0.80 -24.09 -5.81
CA LEU A 164 1.43 -25.37 -5.46
C LEU A 164 0.60 -26.16 -4.45
N LEU A 165 0.01 -25.46 -3.47
CA LEU A 165 -0.91 -26.04 -2.49
C LEU A 165 -2.31 -26.31 -3.06
N LYS A 166 -2.54 -26.05 -4.35
CA LYS A 166 -3.83 -26.21 -5.05
C LYS A 166 -5.00 -25.45 -4.38
N LYS A 167 -4.69 -24.37 -3.65
CA LYS A 167 -5.69 -23.52 -2.98
C LYS A 167 -6.32 -22.50 -3.94
N ILE A 168 -5.63 -22.19 -5.05
CA ILE A 168 -6.13 -21.33 -6.13
C ILE A 168 -5.92 -22.00 -7.49
N LYS A 169 -6.71 -21.59 -8.48
CA LYS A 169 -6.56 -22.02 -9.88
C LYS A 169 -5.75 -21.00 -10.68
N ILE A 170 -5.09 -21.48 -11.73
CA ILE A 170 -4.47 -20.61 -12.75
C ILE A 170 -5.59 -19.70 -13.33
N LYS A 171 -5.37 -18.38 -13.35
CA LYS A 171 -6.33 -17.32 -13.72
C LYS A 171 -7.43 -17.00 -12.70
N GLN A 172 -7.37 -17.52 -11.48
CA GLN A 172 -8.25 -17.02 -10.42
C GLN A 172 -7.84 -15.59 -10.05
N GLU A 173 -8.79 -14.67 -10.02
CA GLU A 173 -8.54 -13.31 -9.54
C GLU A 173 -8.14 -13.32 -8.06
N VAL A 174 -7.07 -12.60 -7.74
CA VAL A 174 -6.56 -12.44 -6.39
C VAL A 174 -6.38 -10.96 -6.06
N ALA A 175 -6.63 -10.60 -4.81
CA ALA A 175 -6.46 -9.26 -4.27
C ALA A 175 -4.98 -8.85 -4.32
N PHE A 176 -4.62 -7.84 -5.12
CA PHE A 176 -3.23 -7.38 -5.30
C PHE A 176 -2.85 -6.26 -4.32
N GLY A 177 -3.83 -5.46 -3.89
CA GLY A 177 -3.66 -4.33 -2.97
C GLY A 177 -2.91 -4.65 -1.68
N PRO A 178 -3.15 -5.79 -0.99
CA PRO A 178 -2.40 -6.20 0.20
C PRO A 178 -0.89 -6.30 -0.03
N TYR A 179 -0.47 -6.79 -1.20
CA TYR A 179 0.95 -6.93 -1.53
C TYR A 179 1.57 -5.59 -1.93
N MET A 180 0.78 -4.69 -2.54
CA MET A 180 1.16 -3.30 -2.74
C MET A 180 1.40 -2.58 -1.40
N ALA A 181 0.48 -2.78 -0.45
CA ALA A 181 0.59 -2.23 0.89
C ALA A 181 1.84 -2.75 1.63
N LEU A 182 2.07 -4.07 1.62
CA LEU A 182 3.25 -4.67 2.24
C LEU A 182 4.56 -4.16 1.61
N GLY A 183 4.65 -4.15 0.27
CA GLY A 183 5.82 -3.63 -0.44
C GLY A 183 6.09 -2.16 -0.08
N ALA A 184 5.05 -1.34 -0.01
CA ALA A 184 5.17 0.07 0.36
C ALA A 184 5.60 0.26 1.82
N VAL A 185 5.03 -0.47 2.78
CA VAL A 185 5.44 -0.38 4.19
C VAL A 185 6.89 -0.81 4.38
N ILE A 186 7.31 -1.90 3.73
CA ILE A 186 8.71 -2.35 3.79
C ILE A 186 9.63 -1.31 3.14
N ALA A 187 9.25 -0.73 2.00
CA ALA A 187 10.03 0.34 1.37
C ALA A 187 10.11 1.60 2.24
N MET A 188 9.02 1.98 2.94
CA MET A 188 9.03 3.10 3.88
C MET A 188 10.04 2.89 5.02
N ILE A 189 10.16 1.67 5.55
CA ILE A 189 10.99 1.39 6.72
C ILE A 189 12.43 1.05 6.32
N HIS A 190 12.61 0.19 5.32
CA HIS A 190 13.89 -0.41 4.97
C HIS A 190 14.40 -0.01 3.58
N GLY A 191 13.64 0.73 2.78
CA GLY A 191 13.98 0.99 1.38
C GLY A 191 15.34 1.65 1.18
N ILE A 192 15.74 2.58 2.05
CA ILE A 192 17.06 3.21 2.00
C ILE A 192 18.18 2.18 2.23
N ASN A 193 18.00 1.28 3.20
CA ASN A 193 19.00 0.25 3.50
C ASN A 193 19.08 -0.78 2.37
N ILE A 194 17.94 -1.16 1.78
CA ILE A 194 17.89 -2.06 0.62
C ILE A 194 18.66 -1.46 -0.56
N MET A 195 18.47 -0.17 -0.84
CA MET A 195 19.21 0.50 -1.91
C MET A 195 20.71 0.60 -1.61
N LYS A 196 21.09 0.98 -0.39
CA LYS A 196 22.51 1.02 0.00
C LYS A 196 23.17 -0.34 -0.14
N TRP A 197 22.50 -1.40 0.29
CA TRP A 197 22.97 -2.78 0.12
C TRP A 197 23.13 -3.11 -1.37
N TYR A 198 22.11 -2.87 -2.20
CA TYR A 198 22.18 -3.14 -3.64
C TYR A 198 23.33 -2.39 -4.33
N PHE A 199 23.44 -1.08 -4.12
CA PHE A 199 24.51 -0.29 -4.74
C PHE A 199 25.89 -0.61 -4.17
N GLY A 200 26.01 -1.00 -2.90
CA GLY A 200 27.27 -1.45 -2.30
C GLY A 200 27.71 -2.85 -2.75
N PHE A 201 26.85 -3.62 -3.42
CA PHE A 201 27.23 -4.86 -4.12
C PHE A 201 27.63 -4.61 -5.59
N VAL A 202 27.14 -3.51 -6.18
CA VAL A 202 27.30 -3.20 -7.61
C VAL A 202 28.48 -2.26 -7.87
N LEU A 203 28.88 -1.47 -6.88
CA LEU A 203 30.10 -0.64 -6.85
C LEU A 203 31.17 -1.28 -5.98
#